data_AF-A0A455UHC9-F1
#
_entry.id   AF-A0A455UHC9-F1
#
_cell.length_a   1.000
_cell.length_b   1.000
_cell.length_c   1.000
_cell.angle_alpha   90.00
_cell.angle_beta   90.00
_cell.angle_gamma   90.00
#
_symmetry.space_group_name_H-M   'P 1'
#
loop_
_entity.id
_entity.type
_entity.pdbx_description
1 polymer ?
#
loop_
_entity_poly.entity_id
_entity_poly.type
_entity_poly.pdbx_seq_one_letter_code
_entity_poly.pdbx_strand_id
1 'polypeptide(L)'
;MLAICCAMLIYIRQVLKVWPTVTLLLLAFVAASLVREQDYFLDSYVADNTWKVLVALIILPTLFWVVKRRQCFLDEFAYYSNTFAFGLFTAGVLTTYIFSRLYGRQEFWQAVLEDNFVRHFKDVAEEVVELLGYSLILIATLELLLLARRIYLTRQTSPLTSLLTYPAVN
;
A
#
# COMPACT_ATOMS: atom_id res chain seq x y z
N MET A 1 4.80 -10.64 2.30
CA MET A 1 3.71 -9.75 2.78
C MET A 1 3.13 -8.89 1.66
N LEU A 2 3.95 -8.18 0.88
CA LEU A 2 3.49 -7.29 -0.19
C LEU A 2 2.57 -7.95 -1.24
N ALA A 3 2.84 -9.20 -1.64
CA ALA A 3 1.97 -9.94 -2.56
C ALA A 3 0.54 -10.14 -2.01
N ILE A 4 0.40 -10.37 -0.71
CA ILE A 4 -0.90 -10.50 -0.03
C ILE A 4 -1.62 -9.15 -0.06
N CYS A 5 -0.91 -8.05 0.23
CA CYS A 5 -1.47 -6.70 0.13
C CYS A 5 -1.98 -6.40 -1.30
N CYS A 6 -1.21 -6.77 -2.34
CA CYS A 6 -1.66 -6.62 -3.72
C CYS A 6 -2.95 -7.39 -4.00
N ALA A 7 -3.03 -8.67 -3.59
CA ALA A 7 -4.23 -9.48 -3.77
C ALA A 7 -5.45 -8.87 -3.05
N MET A 8 -5.27 -8.38 -1.82
CA MET A 8 -6.32 -7.69 -1.07
C MET A 8 -6.79 -6.41 -1.76
N LEU A 9 -5.88 -5.58 -2.24
CA LEU A 9 -6.22 -4.33 -2.94
C LEU A 9 -6.93 -4.60 -4.26
N ILE A 10 -6.53 -5.65 -5.00
CA ILE A 10 -7.26 -6.12 -6.19
C ILE A 10 -8.68 -6.55 -5.82
N TYR A 11 -8.84 -7.33 -4.74
CA TYR A 11 -10.15 -7.77 -4.26
C TYR A 11 -11.06 -6.59 -3.88
N ILE A 12 -10.55 -5.62 -3.11
CA ILE A 12 -11.30 -4.41 -2.74
C ILE A 12 -11.75 -3.67 -3.99
N ARG A 13 -10.86 -3.50 -4.97
CA ARG A 13 -11.15 -2.77 -6.20
C ARG A 13 -12.17 -3.48 -7.09
N GLN A 14 -12.01 -4.78 -7.31
CA GLN A 14 -12.82 -5.53 -8.27
C GLN A 14 -14.18 -5.96 -7.70
N VAL A 15 -14.20 -6.42 -6.44
CA VAL A 15 -15.40 -6.99 -5.80
C VAL A 15 -16.18 -5.92 -5.06
N LEU A 16 -15.51 -5.20 -4.15
CA LEU A 16 -16.19 -4.21 -3.30
C LEU A 16 -16.44 -2.89 -4.04
N LYS A 17 -15.60 -2.56 -5.04
CA LYS A 17 -15.66 -1.33 -5.84
C LYS A 17 -15.74 -0.06 -4.97
N VAL A 18 -15.04 -0.09 -3.84
CA VAL A 18 -14.95 1.05 -2.91
C VAL A 18 -13.67 1.82 -3.21
N TRP A 19 -13.79 3.13 -3.42
CA TRP A 19 -12.69 4.07 -3.71
C TRP A 19 -11.69 3.53 -4.75
N PRO A 20 -12.16 3.26 -6.00
CA PRO A 20 -11.36 2.60 -7.02
C PRO A 20 -10.13 3.39 -7.45
N THR A 21 -10.10 4.71 -7.24
CA THR A 21 -8.98 5.56 -7.65
C THR A 21 -7.87 5.53 -6.59
N VAL A 22 -8.23 5.64 -5.31
CA VAL A 22 -7.28 5.51 -4.18
C VAL A 22 -6.70 4.10 -4.10
N THR A 23 -7.55 3.07 -4.17
CA THR A 23 -7.11 1.66 -4.12
C THR A 23 -6.20 1.29 -5.28
N LEU A 24 -6.40 1.88 -6.46
CA LEU A 24 -5.50 1.72 -7.60
C LEU A 24 -4.12 2.34 -7.34
N LEU A 25 -4.07 3.53 -6.75
CA LEU A 25 -2.81 4.19 -6.42
C LEU A 25 -2.03 3.39 -5.37
N LEU A 26 -2.71 2.92 -4.30
CA LEU A 26 -2.11 2.06 -3.28
C LEU A 26 -1.62 0.74 -3.88
N LEU A 27 -2.39 0.14 -4.78
CA LEU A 27 -2.00 -1.10 -5.46
C LEU A 27 -0.74 -0.88 -6.30
N ALA A 28 -0.69 0.20 -7.08
CA ALA A 28 0.48 0.50 -7.91
C ALA A 28 1.73 0.76 -7.05
N PHE A 29 1.57 1.43 -5.91
CA PHE A 29 2.65 1.63 -4.95
C PHE A 29 3.17 0.30 -4.39
N VAL A 30 2.30 -0.53 -3.81
CA VAL A 30 2.68 -1.83 -3.21
C VAL A 30 3.23 -2.79 -4.26
N ALA A 31 2.68 -2.79 -5.48
CA ALA A 31 3.18 -3.58 -6.59
C ALA A 31 4.58 -3.11 -7.02
N ALA A 32 4.83 -1.80 -7.07
CA ALA A 32 6.17 -1.28 -7.34
C ALA A 32 7.16 -1.66 -6.23
N SER A 33 6.76 -1.60 -4.95
CA SER A 33 7.58 -2.09 -3.84
C SER A 33 7.89 -3.58 -3.96
N LEU A 34 6.92 -4.40 -4.39
CA LEU A 34 7.11 -5.83 -4.61
C LEU A 34 8.08 -6.11 -5.76
N VAL A 35 7.98 -5.38 -6.87
CA VAL A 35 8.92 -5.51 -8.00
C VAL A 35 10.33 -5.10 -7.58
N ARG A 36 10.46 -4.03 -6.77
CA ARG A 36 11.74 -3.60 -6.20
C ARG A 36 12.35 -4.70 -5.33
N GLU A 37 11.57 -5.38 -4.50
CA GLU A 37 12.06 -6.48 -3.67
C GLU A 37 12.55 -7.69 -4.49
N GLN A 38 12.05 -7.84 -5.71
CA GLN A 38 12.44 -8.89 -6.64
C GLN A 38 13.51 -8.42 -7.63
N ASP A 39 14.10 -7.24 -7.44
CA ASP A 39 15.09 -6.67 -8.35
C ASP A 39 16.28 -7.60 -8.56
N TYR A 40 16.80 -8.20 -7.48
CA TYR A 40 17.90 -9.16 -7.52
C TYR A 40 17.59 -10.37 -8.40
N PHE A 41 16.38 -10.92 -8.31
CA PHE A 41 15.94 -12.03 -9.16
C PHE A 41 15.75 -11.60 -10.62
N LEU A 42 15.19 -10.41 -10.85
CA LEU A 42 14.92 -9.92 -12.20
C LEU A 42 16.20 -9.60 -12.98
N ASP A 43 17.16 -8.94 -12.33
CA ASP A 43 18.45 -8.62 -12.94
C ASP A 43 19.29 -9.90 -13.16
N SER A 44 19.17 -10.91 -12.29
CA SER A 44 19.90 -12.18 -12.44
C SER A 44 19.37 -13.08 -13.56
N TYR A 45 18.05 -13.11 -13.81
CA TYR A 45 17.44 -14.08 -14.72
C TYR A 45 16.95 -13.50 -16.06
N VAL A 46 16.70 -12.20 -16.14
CA VAL A 46 16.06 -11.59 -17.33
C VAL A 46 17.02 -10.67 -18.07
N ALA A 47 17.43 -9.56 -17.45
CA ALA A 47 18.40 -8.59 -17.97
C ALA A 47 18.62 -7.45 -16.97
N ASP A 48 19.79 -6.82 -17.03
CA ASP A 48 20.11 -5.64 -16.23
C ASP A 48 19.04 -4.53 -16.35
N ASN A 49 18.56 -4.02 -15.21
CA ASN A 49 17.58 -2.92 -15.10
C ASN A 49 16.14 -3.26 -15.52
N THR A 50 15.79 -4.54 -15.68
CA THR A 50 14.43 -4.95 -16.04
C THR A 50 13.40 -4.46 -15.02
N TRP A 51 13.76 -4.45 -13.74
CA TRP A 51 12.90 -3.98 -12.66
C TRP A 51 12.46 -2.52 -12.84
N LYS A 52 13.31 -1.64 -13.39
CA LYS A 52 12.98 -0.22 -13.61
C LYS A 52 11.88 -0.07 -14.65
N VAL A 53 11.96 -0.86 -15.72
CA VAL A 53 10.98 -0.86 -16.81
C VAL A 53 9.63 -1.38 -16.31
N LEU A 54 9.64 -2.47 -15.52
CA LEU A 54 8.42 -3.02 -14.93
C LEU A 54 7.75 -2.03 -13.96
N VAL A 55 8.52 -1.38 -13.09
CA VAL A 55 7.99 -0.34 -12.19
C VAL A 55 7.41 0.82 -12.99
N ALA A 56 8.10 1.30 -14.02
CA ALA A 56 7.61 2.38 -14.88
C ALA A 56 6.30 1.99 -15.59
N LEU A 57 6.20 0.75 -16.08
CA LEU A 57 5.02 0.23 -16.75
C LEU A 57 3.81 0.11 -15.81
N ILE A 58 4.02 -0.01 -14.50
CA ILE A 58 2.95 -0.02 -13.48
C ILE A 58 2.56 1.41 -13.08
N ILE A 59 3.56 2.25 -12.78
CA ILE A 59 3.35 3.59 -12.22
C ILE A 59 2.82 4.57 -13.26
N LEU A 60 3.38 4.61 -14.46
CA LEU A 60 2.99 5.58 -15.50
C LEU A 60 1.50 5.52 -15.89
N PRO A 61 0.93 4.35 -16.26
CA PRO A 61 -0.49 4.29 -16.62
C PRO A 61 -1.40 4.53 -15.41
N THR A 62 -0.99 4.09 -14.22
CA THR A 62 -1.74 4.35 -12.98
C THR A 62 -1.81 5.84 -12.70
N LEU A 63 -0.67 6.52 -12.74
CA LEU A 63 -0.59 7.95 -12.49
C LEU A 63 -1.38 8.74 -13.55
N PHE A 64 -1.27 8.37 -14.83
CA PHE A 64 -2.07 8.95 -15.90
C PHE A 64 -3.58 8.84 -15.62
N TRP A 65 -4.04 7.67 -15.19
CA TRP A 65 -5.45 7.44 -14.84
C TRP A 65 -5.91 8.25 -13.63
N VAL A 66 -5.10 8.29 -12.57
CA VAL A 66 -5.39 9.04 -11.34
C VAL A 66 -5.43 10.55 -11.63
N VAL A 67 -4.48 11.07 -12.41
CA VAL A 67 -4.45 12.48 -12.82
C VAL A 67 -5.66 12.83 -13.70
N LYS A 68 -6.04 11.96 -14.63
CA LYS A 68 -7.25 12.15 -15.45
C LYS A 68 -8.53 12.20 -14.61
N ARG A 69 -8.59 11.44 -13.51
CA ARG A 69 -9.71 11.41 -12.56
C ARG A 69 -9.42 12.17 -11.26
N ARG A 70 -8.59 13.22 -11.32
CA ARG A 70 -8.12 13.96 -10.13
C ARG A 70 -9.22 14.43 -9.18
N GLN A 71 -10.37 14.87 -9.70
CA GLN A 71 -11.48 15.35 -8.85
C GLN A 71 -12.03 14.21 -7.99
N CYS A 72 -12.35 13.08 -8.62
CA CYS A 72 -12.80 11.87 -7.93
C CYS A 72 -11.73 11.32 -6.98
N PHE A 73 -10.45 11.40 -7.35
CA PHE A 73 -9.35 11.05 -6.46
C PHE A 73 -9.30 11.93 -5.21
N LEU A 74 -9.40 13.26 -5.35
CA LEU A 74 -9.35 14.18 -4.22
C LEU A 74 -10.51 13.95 -3.25
N ASP A 75 -11.71 13.69 -3.78
CA ASP A 75 -12.87 13.37 -2.96
C ASP A 75 -12.65 12.06 -2.20
N GLU A 76 -12.26 10.97 -2.88
CA GLU A 76 -11.96 9.69 -2.25
C GLU A 76 -10.81 9.80 -1.24
N PHE A 77 -9.78 10.59 -1.56
CA PHE A 77 -8.61 10.80 -0.73
C PHE A 77 -8.94 11.56 0.55
N ALA A 78 -9.83 12.55 0.50
CA ALA A 78 -10.27 13.28 1.69
C ALA A 78 -10.98 12.36 2.70
N TYR A 79 -11.74 11.37 2.22
CA TYR A 79 -12.30 10.35 3.10
C TYR A 79 -11.24 9.39 3.61
N TYR A 80 -10.35 8.90 2.73
CA TYR A 80 -9.32 7.95 3.09
C TYR A 80 -8.30 8.52 4.08
N SER A 81 -7.91 9.80 3.95
CA SER A 81 -6.94 10.46 4.84
C SER A 81 -7.41 10.54 6.29
N ASN A 82 -8.73 10.54 6.51
CA ASN A 82 -9.33 10.53 7.84
C ASN A 82 -9.49 9.11 8.43
N THR A 83 -8.96 8.08 7.76
CA THR A 83 -9.04 6.70 8.24
C THR A 83 -7.76 6.28 8.96
N PHE A 84 -7.91 5.39 9.93
CA PHE A 84 -6.77 4.75 10.60
C PHE A 84 -5.87 3.98 9.62
N ALA A 85 -6.46 3.39 8.58
CA ALA A 85 -5.74 2.71 7.51
C ALA A 85 -4.71 3.62 6.82
N PHE A 86 -5.04 4.90 6.58
CA PHE A 86 -4.09 5.85 5.97
C PHE A 86 -2.91 6.14 6.89
N GLY A 87 -3.15 6.33 8.18
CA GLY A 87 -2.09 6.55 9.18
C GLY A 87 -1.13 5.37 9.24
N LEU A 88 -1.65 4.15 9.32
CA LEU A 88 -0.84 2.93 9.31
C LEU A 88 -0.08 2.75 8.00
N PHE A 89 -0.71 3.01 6.85
CA PHE A 89 -0.06 2.90 5.54
C PHE A 89 1.11 3.88 5.45
N THR A 90 0.88 5.14 5.82
CA THR A 90 1.90 6.18 5.81
C THR A 90 3.02 5.86 6.77
N ALA A 91 2.71 5.39 7.99
CA ALA A 91 3.72 4.93 8.95
C ALA A 91 4.56 3.79 8.37
N GLY A 92 3.92 2.80 7.74
CA GLY A 92 4.63 1.69 7.09
C GLY A 92 5.56 2.16 5.97
N VAL A 93 5.09 3.08 5.11
CA VAL A 93 5.91 3.69 4.05
C VAL A 93 7.09 4.47 4.63
N LEU A 94 6.86 5.31 5.64
CA LEU A 94 7.94 6.08 6.28
C LEU A 94 8.97 5.13 6.91
N THR A 95 8.52 4.09 7.61
CA THR A 95 9.39 3.07 8.21
C THR A 95 10.23 2.36 7.14
N THR A 96 9.62 1.87 6.06
CA THR A 96 10.33 1.15 5.00
C THR A 96 11.27 2.06 4.19
N TYR A 97 10.90 3.30 3.87
CA TYR A 97 11.68 4.11 2.92
C TYR A 97 12.61 5.14 3.57
N ILE A 98 12.25 5.64 4.75
CA ILE A 98 13.04 6.63 5.48
C ILE A 98 13.88 5.94 6.54
N PHE A 99 13.24 5.20 7.46
CA PHE A 99 13.96 4.57 8.56
C PHE A 99 14.87 3.45 8.09
N SER A 100 14.43 2.54 7.21
CA SER A 100 15.32 1.51 6.64
C SER A 100 16.57 2.15 6.04
N ARG A 101 16.41 3.24 5.28
CA ARG A 101 17.53 3.92 4.63
C ARG A 101 18.46 4.67 5.58
N LEU A 102 17.94 5.14 6.72
CA LEU A 102 18.77 5.71 7.79
C LEU A 102 19.62 4.60 8.44
N TYR A 103 18.98 3.46 8.75
CA TYR A 103 19.61 2.28 9.33
C TYR A 103 20.55 1.57 8.34
N GLY A 104 20.34 1.68 7.03
CA GLY A 104 21.24 1.14 6.00
C GLY A 104 22.52 1.95 5.79
N ARG A 105 22.70 3.11 6.45
CA ARG A 105 23.94 3.89 6.32
C ARG A 105 25.05 3.27 7.13
N GLN A 106 26.12 2.85 6.44
CA GLN A 106 27.29 2.27 7.09
C GLN A 106 27.96 3.26 8.07
N GLU A 107 28.04 4.55 7.71
CA GLU A 107 28.65 5.56 8.57
C GLU A 107 27.92 5.75 9.91
N PHE A 108 26.59 5.59 9.92
CA PHE A 108 25.82 5.65 11.17
C PHE A 108 26.27 4.57 12.15
N TRP A 109 26.40 3.33 11.67
CA TRP A 109 26.83 2.21 12.49
C TRP A 109 28.31 2.23 12.83
N GLN A 110 29.16 2.73 11.94
CA GLN A 110 30.59 2.93 12.26
C GLN A 110 30.77 3.99 13.35
N ALA A 111 29.96 5.05 13.35
CA ALA A 111 29.98 6.05 14.42
C ALA A 111 29.41 5.54 15.75
N VAL A 112 28.48 4.57 15.73
CA VAL A 112 27.86 4.01 16.94
C VAL A 112 28.67 2.86 17.54
N LEU A 113 29.21 1.98 16.71
CA LEU A 113 29.93 0.77 17.15
C LEU A 113 31.45 0.93 17.15
N GLU A 114 31.98 1.99 16.54
CA GLU A 114 33.40 2.31 16.43
C GLU A 114 34.24 1.07 16.02
N ASP A 115 35.18 0.66 16.87
CA ASP A 115 36.09 -0.48 16.63
C ASP A 115 35.39 -1.85 16.63
N ASN A 116 34.14 -1.95 17.10
CA ASN A 116 33.34 -3.18 17.13
C ASN A 116 32.37 -3.28 15.94
N PHE A 117 32.58 -2.52 14.87
CA PHE A 117 31.70 -2.55 13.71
C PHE A 117 31.68 -3.94 13.05
N VAL A 118 30.53 -4.60 13.11
CA VAL A 118 30.23 -5.83 12.37
C VAL A 118 29.14 -5.53 11.36
N ARG A 119 29.44 -5.72 10.07
CA ARG A 119 28.52 -5.44 8.95
C ARG A 119 27.15 -6.13 9.11
N HIS A 120 27.15 -7.33 9.69
CA HIS A 120 25.95 -8.12 9.95
C HIS A 120 24.90 -7.41 10.83
N PHE A 121 25.32 -6.55 11.77
CA PHE A 121 24.38 -5.79 12.60
C PHE A 121 23.58 -4.78 11.79
N LYS A 122 24.24 -4.11 10.83
CA LYS A 122 23.57 -3.20 9.91
C LYS A 122 22.51 -3.95 9.09
N ASP A 123 22.91 -5.05 8.48
CA ASP A 123 22.05 -5.82 7.57
C ASP A 123 20.80 -6.33 8.31
N VAL A 124 20.96 -6.88 9.52
CA VAL A 124 19.84 -7.32 10.36
C VAL A 124 18.94 -6.16 10.76
N ALA A 125 19.51 -5.01 11.14
CA ALA A 125 18.71 -3.85 11.53
C ALA A 125 17.91 -3.27 10.35
N GLU A 126 18.51 -3.24 9.16
CA GLU A 126 17.83 -2.86 7.91
C GLU A 126 16.66 -3.82 7.63
N GLU A 127 16.90 -5.13 7.65
CA GLU A 127 15.90 -6.16 7.37
C GLU A 127 14.73 -6.15 8.38
N VAL A 128 15.02 -5.94 9.67
CA VAL A 128 13.98 -5.82 10.73
C VAL A 128 13.10 -4.59 10.51
N VAL A 129 13.70 -3.45 10.17
CA VAL A 129 12.96 -2.20 9.93
C VAL A 129 12.10 -2.33 8.66
N GLU A 130 12.61 -2.96 7.61
CA GLU A 130 11.83 -3.25 6.41
C GLU A 130 10.64 -4.18 6.71
N LEU A 131 10.87 -5.26 7.47
CA LEU A 131 9.83 -6.18 7.88
C LEU A 131 8.74 -5.50 8.73
N LEU A 132 9.13 -4.60 9.64
CA LEU A 132 8.20 -3.79 10.42
C LEU A 132 7.35 -2.89 9.52
N GLY A 133 7.99 -2.18 8.58
CA GLY A 133 7.27 -1.31 7.64
C GLY A 133 6.29 -2.08 6.76
N TYR A 134 6.68 -3.25 6.25
CA TYR A 134 5.79 -4.12 5.48
C TYR A 134 4.64 -4.68 6.32
N SER A 135 4.87 -4.96 7.60
CA SER A 135 3.81 -5.40 8.53
C SER A 135 2.78 -4.30 8.75
N LEU A 136 3.21 -3.04 8.93
CA LEU A 136 2.32 -1.89 9.04
C LEU A 136 1.47 -1.69 7.76
N ILE A 137 2.09 -1.83 6.58
CA ILE A 137 1.37 -1.76 5.29
C ILE A 137 0.33 -2.87 5.18
N LEU A 138 0.64 -4.08 5.65
CA LEU A 138 -0.30 -5.20 5.66
C LEU A 138 -1.49 -4.93 6.58
N ILE A 139 -1.25 -4.45 7.81
CA ILE A 139 -2.32 -4.10 8.76
C ILE A 139 -3.17 -2.95 8.19
N ALA A 140 -2.55 -1.94 7.57
CA ALA A 140 -3.26 -0.87 6.90
C ALA A 140 -4.20 -1.37 5.79
N THR A 141 -3.72 -2.32 4.98
CA THR A 141 -4.50 -2.92 3.89
C THR A 141 -5.66 -3.77 4.43
N LEU A 142 -5.44 -4.50 5.52
CA LEU A 142 -6.47 -5.25 6.23
C LEU A 142 -7.57 -4.32 6.78
N GLU A 143 -7.20 -3.22 7.44
CA GLU A 143 -8.16 -2.23 7.91
C GLU A 143 -8.97 -1.61 6.77
N LEU A 144 -8.30 -1.28 5.65
CA LEU A 144 -8.98 -0.79 4.46
C LEU A 144 -9.97 -1.83 3.89
N LEU A 145 -9.61 -3.11 3.89
CA LEU A 145 -10.49 -4.20 3.46
C LEU A 145 -11.74 -4.31 4.35
N LEU A 146 -11.56 -4.25 5.68
CA LEU A 146 -12.67 -4.30 6.64
C LEU A 146 -13.60 -3.10 6.47
N LEU A 147 -13.04 -1.90 6.32
CA LEU A 147 -13.79 -0.68 6.08
C LEU A 147 -14.56 -0.74 4.75
N ALA A 148 -13.92 -1.18 3.67
CA ALA A 148 -14.56 -1.36 2.37
C ALA A 148 -15.69 -2.39 2.44
N ARG A 149 -15.51 -3.48 3.18
CA ARG A 149 -16.55 -4.50 3.38
C ARG A 149 -17.74 -3.96 4.16
N ARG A 150 -17.50 -3.14 5.20
CA ARG A 150 -18.58 -2.46 5.94
C ARG A 150 -19.40 -1.56 5.00
N ILE A 151 -18.74 -0.72 4.20
CA ILE A 151 -19.41 0.15 3.22
C ILE A 151 -20.22 -0.66 2.21
N TYR A 152 -19.65 -1.74 1.69
CA TYR A 152 -20.32 -2.62 0.73
C TYR A 152 -21.61 -3.24 1.31
N LEU A 153 -21.54 -3.76 2.55
CA LEU A 153 -22.71 -4.35 3.21
C LEU A 153 -23.80 -3.30 3.48
N THR A 154 -23.45 -2.09 3.92
CA THR A 154 -24.43 -1.00 4.13
C THR A 154 -25.13 -0.58 2.83
N ARG A 155 -24.41 -0.61 1.70
CA ARG A 155 -25.01 -0.36 0.36
C ARG A 155 -26.00 -1.46 -0.04
N GLN A 156 -25.79 -2.70 0.41
CA GLN A 156 -26.69 -3.82 0.12
C GLN A 156 -27.92 -3.90 1.02
N THR A 157 -27.88 -3.34 2.24
CA THR A 157 -29.02 -3.35 3.17
C THR A 157 -29.99 -2.18 2.98
N SER A 158 -29.53 -1.06 2.41
CA SER A 158 -30.39 0.10 2.09
C SER A 158 -31.52 -0.10 1.03
N PRO A 159 -31.52 -1.10 0.13
CA PRO A 159 -32.65 -1.33 -0.79
C PRO A 159 -33.95 -1.74 -0.10
N LEU A 160 -33.89 -2.29 1.13
CA LEU A 160 -35.05 -2.82 1.84
C LEU A 160 -35.80 -1.76 2.67
N THR A 161 -35.14 -0.64 3.01
CA THR A 161 -35.75 0.41 3.84
C THR A 161 -36.75 1.26 3.04
N SER A 162 -36.56 1.41 1.72
CA SER A 162 -37.51 2.10 0.83
C SER A 162 -38.79 1.32 0.56
N LEU A 163 -38.82 0.01 0.85
CA LEU A 163 -40.01 -0.83 0.67
C LEU A 163 -40.90 -0.89 1.93
N LEU A 164 -40.40 -0.46 3.10
CA LEU A 164 -41.14 -0.45 4.36
C LEU A 164 -41.68 0.93 4.76
N THR A 165 -41.47 1.96 3.92
CA THR A 165 -41.93 3.34 4.17
C THR A 165 -43.13 3.77 3.32
N TYR A 166 -43.82 2.85 2.63
CA TYR A 166 -45.16 3.11 2.13
C TYR A 166 -46.18 2.77 3.22
N PRO A 167 -46.75 3.75 3.95
CA PRO A 167 -48.03 3.50 4.59
C PRO A 167 -49.05 3.28 3.48
N ALA A 168 -49.78 2.17 3.56
CA ALA A 168 -51.04 2.04 2.86
C ALA A 168 -51.93 3.22 3.29
N VAL A 169 -52.03 4.23 2.43
CA VAL A 169 -53.00 5.31 2.57
C VAL A 169 -53.97 5.14 1.42
N ASN A 170 -55.06 4.45 1.77
CA ASN A 170 -56.43 4.47 1.25
C ASN A 170 -56.67 4.75 -0.24
#